data_AF-Q5C1I1-F1
#
_entry.id   AF-Q5C1I1-F1
#
_cell.length_a   1.000
_cell.length_b   1.000
_cell.length_c   1.000
_cell.angle_alpha   90.00
_cell.angle_beta   90.00
_cell.angle_gamma   90.00
#
_symmetry.space_group_name_H-M   'P 1'
#
loop_
_entity.id
_entity.type
_entity.pdbx_description
1 polymer ?
#
loop_
_entity_poly.entity_id
_entity_poly.type
_entity_poly.pdbx_seq_one_letter_code
_entity_poly.pdbx_strand_id
1 'polypeptide(L)'
;LLFKFGELMLVVAKNVVHMDLKPQNILLTSVNHPSLKLADFGFAQCIKEIAKRNEVRGTLLYMAPEIFREGVYHPSCDLWSIGIILYECLFGTSPYGHITVEELKENLLSDKPIEFPSTSDISEPCAALLRDLLKRNPSERLNHEQFFSHPFIDLDHLPSAQSMDKATEYFGRAPELESLGKLCEAYNCYLEGLNHLMAAYNYEQVGLKKSKIRKLLKYYC
;
A
#
# COMPACT_ATOMS: atom_id res chain seq x y z
N LEU A 1 -3.85 -5.16 -6.44
CA LEU A 1 -2.41 -5.04 -6.75
C LEU A 1 -1.58 -4.62 -5.51
N LEU A 2 -1.99 -4.97 -4.29
CA LEU A 2 -1.33 -4.52 -3.06
C LEU A 2 -1.23 -5.70 -2.09
N PHE A 3 -0.18 -6.52 -2.21
CA PHE A 3 0.08 -7.58 -1.25
C PHE A 3 1.58 -7.71 -0.94
N LYS A 4 1.85 -7.63 0.37
CA LYS A 4 3.12 -7.60 1.12
C LYS A 4 3.82 -6.24 1.25
N PHE A 5 3.22 -5.36 2.07
CA PHE A 5 3.92 -4.24 2.70
C PHE A 5 5.01 -4.64 3.72
N GLY A 6 5.17 -5.94 4.02
CA GLY A 6 6.16 -6.39 5.02
C GLY A 6 7.60 -5.97 4.70
N GLU A 7 7.99 -5.93 3.42
CA GLU A 7 9.32 -5.44 3.03
C GLU A 7 9.42 -3.91 3.19
N LEU A 8 8.37 -3.15 2.85
CA LEU A 8 8.33 -1.71 3.09
C LEU A 8 8.36 -1.38 4.60
N MET A 9 7.62 -2.13 5.43
CA MET A 9 7.66 -1.98 6.90
C MET A 9 9.06 -2.25 7.45
N LEU A 10 9.78 -3.25 6.94
CA LEU A 10 11.16 -3.56 7.36
C LEU A 10 12.15 -2.46 6.95
N VAL A 11 11.99 -1.92 5.75
CA VAL A 11 12.78 -0.80 5.23
C VAL A 11 12.56 0.45 6.09
N VAL A 12 11.30 0.79 6.35
CA VAL A 12 10.90 1.90 7.22
C VAL A 12 11.40 1.72 8.66
N ALA A 13 11.22 0.53 9.25
CA ALA A 13 11.67 0.25 10.62
C ALA A 13 13.19 0.38 10.79
N LYS A 14 13.96 0.25 9.70
CA LYS A 14 15.42 0.44 9.69
C LYS A 14 15.83 1.85 9.26
N ASN A 15 14.88 2.77 9.09
CA ASN A 15 15.09 4.11 8.52
C ASN A 15 15.75 4.07 7.15
N VAL A 16 15.53 3.01 6.37
CA VAL A 16 16.05 2.87 5.01
C VAL A 16 15.06 3.55 4.06
N VAL A 17 15.58 4.38 3.17
CA VAL A 17 14.85 5.01 2.07
C VAL A 17 15.43 4.44 0.78
N HIS A 18 14.58 3.92 -0.10
CA HIS A 18 14.99 3.25 -1.33
C HIS A 18 15.41 4.23 -2.42
N MET A 19 14.74 5.39 -2.53
CA MET A 19 15.05 6.49 -3.46
C MET A 19 14.85 6.22 -4.96
N ASP A 20 14.38 5.03 -5.34
CA ASP A 20 14.10 4.68 -6.74
C ASP A 20 12.97 3.63 -6.83
N LEU A 21 11.92 3.83 -6.03
CA LEU A 21 10.72 3.01 -6.15
C LEU A 21 10.01 3.33 -7.47
N LYS A 22 9.82 2.28 -8.27
CA LYS A 22 9.15 2.30 -9.57
C LYS A 22 8.65 0.89 -9.90
N PRO A 23 7.70 0.72 -10.82
CA PRO A 23 7.16 -0.60 -11.16
C PRO A 23 8.24 -1.62 -11.56
N GLN A 24 9.31 -1.18 -12.25
CA GLN A 24 10.42 -2.04 -12.67
C GLN A 24 11.22 -2.60 -11.48
N ASN A 25 11.20 -1.93 -10.33
CA ASN A 25 11.89 -2.34 -9.10
C ASN A 25 10.95 -3.10 -8.13
N ILE A 26 9.72 -3.42 -8.56
CA ILE A 26 8.74 -4.20 -7.79
C ILE A 26 8.48 -5.51 -8.53
N LEU A 27 9.06 -6.59 -8.04
CA LEU A 27 9.00 -7.91 -8.65
C LEU A 27 7.77 -8.69 -8.16
N LEU A 28 7.20 -9.51 -9.05
CA LEU A 28 6.12 -10.46 -8.74
C LEU A 28 6.70 -11.86 -8.61
N THR A 29 6.40 -12.56 -7.51
CA THR A 29 6.89 -13.94 -7.30
C THR A 29 6.26 -14.99 -8.20
N SER A 30 5.06 -14.72 -8.73
CA SER A 30 4.30 -15.65 -9.57
C SER A 30 3.26 -14.90 -10.40
N VAL A 31 2.77 -15.51 -11.48
CA VAL A 31 1.65 -14.97 -12.26
C VAL A 31 0.33 -15.18 -11.52
N ASN A 32 0.18 -16.35 -10.91
CA ASN A 32 -1.00 -16.70 -10.13
C ASN A 32 -0.74 -16.38 -8.66
N HIS A 33 -1.52 -15.47 -8.08
CA HIS A 33 -1.37 -15.01 -6.69
C HIS A 33 0.02 -14.45 -6.36
N PRO A 34 0.48 -13.40 -7.06
CA PRO A 34 1.80 -12.81 -6.83
C PRO A 34 1.94 -12.30 -5.40
N SER A 35 3.14 -12.45 -4.85
CA SER A 35 3.63 -11.55 -3.80
C SER A 35 4.63 -10.57 -4.37
N LEU A 36 4.60 -9.33 -3.86
CA LEU A 36 5.51 -8.27 -4.28
C LEU A 36 6.84 -8.39 -3.54
N LYS A 37 7.94 -8.10 -4.25
CA LYS A 37 9.29 -7.98 -3.68
C LYS A 37 9.97 -6.72 -4.20
N LEU A 38 10.61 -5.98 -3.32
CA LEU A 38 11.44 -4.85 -3.71
C LEU A 38 12.79 -5.34 -4.25
N ALA A 39 13.27 -4.71 -5.30
CA ALA A 39 14.56 -4.97 -5.93
C ALA A 39 15.32 -3.67 -6.16
N ASP A 40 16.62 -3.80 -6.42
CA ASP A 40 17.52 -2.69 -6.76
C ASP A 40 17.67 -1.60 -5.68
N PHE A 41 18.29 -1.99 -4.57
CA PHE A 41 18.66 -1.08 -3.48
C PHE A 41 19.94 -0.26 -3.79
N GLY A 42 20.35 -0.12 -5.06
CA GLY A 42 21.59 0.56 -5.45
C GLY A 42 21.67 2.03 -5.02
N PHE A 43 20.51 2.67 -4.80
CA PHE A 43 20.40 4.04 -4.30
C PHE A 43 20.00 4.14 -2.82
N ALA A 44 19.67 3.03 -2.18
CA ALA A 44 19.05 3.03 -0.86
C ALA A 44 20.00 3.49 0.26
N GLN A 45 19.46 4.17 1.27
CA GLN A 45 20.26 4.72 2.37
C GLN A 45 19.48 4.84 3.67
N CYS A 46 20.21 4.91 4.79
CA CYS A 46 19.62 5.20 6.08
C CYS A 46 19.42 6.71 6.28
N ILE A 47 18.18 7.19 6.29
CA ILE A 47 17.80 8.59 6.58
C ILE A 47 16.81 8.59 7.73
N LYS A 48 17.17 9.23 8.85
CA LYS A 48 16.28 9.34 10.02
C LYS A 48 15.28 10.50 9.92
N GLU A 49 15.74 11.66 9.45
CA GLU A 49 14.91 12.88 9.43
C GLU A 49 14.99 13.56 8.07
N ILE A 50 16.14 14.15 7.73
CA ILE A 50 16.35 14.82 6.45
C ILE A 50 17.80 14.59 6.01
N ALA A 51 18.02 14.34 4.72
CA ALA A 51 19.34 14.36 4.11
C ALA A 51 19.37 15.29 2.90
N LYS A 52 20.34 16.21 2.86
CA LYS A 52 20.58 17.06 1.69
C LYS A 52 21.72 16.50 0.85
N ARG A 53 21.55 16.48 -0.47
CA ARG A 53 22.53 15.94 -1.42
C ARG A 53 22.77 16.92 -2.57
N ASN A 54 24.01 16.91 -3.08
CA ASN A 54 24.40 17.70 -4.24
C ASN A 54 23.97 17.03 -5.56
N GLU A 55 23.83 15.71 -5.56
CA GLU A 55 23.41 14.92 -6.71
C GLU A 55 22.01 14.37 -6.49
N VAL A 56 21.12 14.66 -7.45
CA VAL A 56 19.79 14.07 -7.53
C VAL A 56 19.90 12.66 -8.14
N ARG A 57 19.31 11.68 -7.46
CA ARG A 57 19.30 10.26 -7.84
C ARG A 57 17.87 9.74 -7.89
N GLY A 58 17.66 8.72 -8.72
CA GLY A 58 16.37 8.08 -8.94
C GLY A 58 15.75 8.43 -10.30
N THR A 59 14.62 7.79 -10.60
CA THR A 59 13.89 7.96 -11.86
C THR A 59 12.93 9.15 -11.77
N LEU A 60 13.13 10.18 -12.60
CA LEU A 60 12.43 11.48 -12.51
C LEU A 60 10.89 11.36 -12.46
N LEU A 61 10.31 10.41 -13.19
CA LEU A 61 8.86 10.19 -13.24
C LEU A 61 8.23 9.84 -11.88
N TYR A 62 8.98 9.17 -11.01
CA TYR A 62 8.54 8.69 -9.70
C TYR A 62 9.15 9.52 -8.54
N MET A 63 9.94 10.54 -8.88
CA MET A 63 10.71 11.34 -7.92
C MET A 63 9.82 12.36 -7.22
N ALA A 64 10.02 12.50 -5.90
CA ALA A 64 9.32 13.50 -5.12
C ALA A 64 9.79 14.94 -5.47
N PRO A 65 8.90 15.95 -5.50
CA PRO A 65 9.23 17.31 -5.92
C PRO A 65 10.35 17.95 -5.11
N GLU A 66 10.41 17.71 -3.80
CA GLU A 66 11.42 18.26 -2.89
C GLU A 66 12.85 17.75 -3.19
N ILE A 67 12.97 16.52 -3.71
CA ILE A 67 14.26 15.99 -4.14
C ILE A 67 14.75 16.76 -5.36
N PHE A 68 13.87 16.98 -6.35
CA PHE A 68 14.23 17.68 -7.57
C PHE A 68 14.49 19.17 -7.34
N ARG A 69 13.66 19.82 -6.50
CA ARG A 69 13.72 21.26 -6.22
C ARG A 69 14.90 21.64 -5.32
N GLU A 70 15.17 20.84 -4.29
CA GLU A 70 16.06 21.25 -3.20
C GLU A 70 17.22 20.27 -2.93
N GLY A 71 17.22 19.10 -3.59
CA GLY A 71 18.14 18.01 -3.26
C GLY A 71 17.89 17.44 -1.86
N VAL A 72 16.69 17.63 -1.33
CA VAL A 72 16.30 17.26 0.03
C VAL A 72 15.56 15.94 0.00
N TYR A 73 16.09 14.96 0.72
CA TYR A 73 15.51 13.64 0.88
C TYR A 73 14.86 13.57 2.27
N HIS A 74 13.55 13.43 2.28
CA HIS A 74 12.75 13.14 3.45
C HIS A 74 12.31 11.67 3.40
N PRO A 75 12.14 10.96 4.53
CA PRO A 75 11.67 9.56 4.52
C PRO A 75 10.38 9.35 3.71
N SER A 76 9.47 10.33 3.69
CA SER A 76 8.23 10.26 2.89
C SER A 76 8.41 10.43 1.38
N CYS A 77 9.63 10.55 0.85
CA CYS A 77 9.84 10.60 -0.61
C CYS A 77 9.47 9.28 -1.29
N ASP A 78 9.72 8.14 -0.64
CA ASP A 78 9.30 6.83 -1.14
C ASP A 78 7.76 6.72 -1.16
N LEU A 79 7.06 7.38 -0.24
CA LEU A 79 5.59 7.44 -0.23
C LEU A 79 5.02 8.22 -1.42
N TRP A 80 5.73 9.27 -1.89
CA TRP A 80 5.37 9.91 -3.15
C TRP A 80 5.49 8.94 -4.32
N SER A 81 6.62 8.22 -4.43
CA SER A 81 6.83 7.23 -5.49
C SER A 81 5.75 6.15 -5.46
N ILE A 82 5.36 5.67 -4.27
CA ILE A 82 4.22 4.74 -4.08
C ILE A 82 2.91 5.37 -4.56
N GLY A 83 2.68 6.65 -4.31
CA GLY A 83 1.51 7.38 -4.82
C GLY A 83 1.45 7.40 -6.35
N ILE A 84 2.58 7.65 -7.03
CA ILE A 84 2.65 7.64 -8.50
C ILE A 84 2.39 6.22 -9.03
N ILE A 85 2.96 5.20 -8.40
CA ILE A 85 2.73 3.78 -8.78
C ILE A 85 1.26 3.40 -8.58
N LEU A 86 0.65 3.82 -7.46
CA LEU A 86 -0.77 3.57 -7.19
C LEU A 86 -1.67 4.27 -8.22
N TYR A 87 -1.35 5.52 -8.57
CA TYR A 87 -2.03 6.24 -9.65
C TYR A 87 -1.98 5.45 -10.96
N GLU A 88 -0.79 5.00 -11.36
CA GLU A 88 -0.59 4.21 -12.58
C GLU A 88 -1.39 2.90 -12.55
N CYS A 89 -1.48 2.24 -11.38
CA CYS A 89 -2.29 1.03 -11.21
C CYS A 89 -3.81 1.29 -11.35
N LEU A 90 -4.28 2.48 -10.93
CA LEU A 90 -5.70 2.82 -10.93
C LEU A 90 -6.17 3.33 -12.29
N PHE A 91 -5.33 4.12 -12.98
CA PHE A 91 -5.73 4.81 -14.21
C PHE A 91 -5.02 4.30 -15.46
N GLY A 92 -4.10 3.34 -15.32
CA GLY A 92 -3.36 2.71 -16.42
C GLY A 92 -2.23 3.55 -17.00
N THR A 93 -2.04 4.78 -16.52
CA THR A 93 -0.95 5.69 -16.90
C THR A 93 -0.50 6.53 -15.70
N SER A 94 0.75 6.97 -15.69
CA SER A 94 1.27 7.92 -14.69
C SER A 94 0.69 9.33 -14.92
N PRO A 95 0.55 10.19 -13.88
CA PRO A 95 0.09 11.57 -14.06
C PRO A 95 0.91 12.36 -15.09
N TYR A 96 2.16 11.93 -15.32
CA TYR A 96 3.12 12.57 -16.21
C TYR A 96 3.61 11.60 -17.32
N GLY A 97 2.85 10.54 -17.62
CA GLY A 97 3.29 9.49 -18.54
C GLY A 97 3.38 9.89 -20.03
N HIS A 98 2.75 10.99 -20.42
CA HIS A 98 2.62 11.41 -21.84
C HIS A 98 3.21 12.80 -22.12
N ILE A 99 4.00 13.35 -21.20
CA ILE A 99 4.63 14.67 -21.35
C ILE A 99 6.13 14.53 -21.62
N THR A 100 6.74 15.59 -22.13
CA THR A 100 8.18 15.69 -22.33
C THR A 100 8.93 15.76 -21.00
N VAL A 101 10.25 15.50 -21.04
CA VAL A 101 11.11 15.59 -19.86
C VAL A 101 11.15 17.03 -19.33
N GLU A 102 11.12 18.02 -20.23
CA GLU A 102 11.09 19.45 -19.90
C GLU A 102 9.79 19.80 -19.17
N GLU A 103 8.63 19.40 -19.69
CA GLU A 103 7.33 19.60 -19.04
C GLU A 103 7.27 18.87 -17.68
N LEU A 104 7.86 17.69 -17.55
CA LEU A 104 7.94 16.98 -16.27
C LEU A 104 8.76 17.79 -15.24
N LYS A 105 9.90 18.34 -15.63
CA LYS A 105 10.71 19.20 -14.76
C LYS A 105 9.93 20.44 -14.33
N GLU A 106 9.22 21.09 -15.25
CA GLU A 106 8.36 22.23 -14.94
C GLU A 106 7.25 21.86 -13.96
N ASN A 107 6.60 20.71 -14.14
CA ASN A 107 5.59 20.21 -13.22
C ASN A 107 6.15 19.87 -11.83
N LEU A 108 7.38 19.35 -11.75
CA LEU A 108 8.07 19.10 -10.46
C LEU A 108 8.44 20.41 -9.76
N LEU A 109 8.71 21.48 -10.50
CA LEU A 109 9.01 22.80 -9.92
C LEU A 109 7.75 23.62 -9.59
N SER A 110 6.64 23.38 -10.26
CA SER A 110 5.32 23.98 -9.99
C SER A 110 4.79 23.64 -8.59
N ASP A 111 3.84 24.39 -8.04
CA ASP A 111 3.08 24.00 -6.83
C ASP A 111 1.67 23.46 -7.16
N LYS A 112 1.36 23.30 -8.45
CA LYS A 112 0.07 22.76 -8.90
C LYS A 112 -0.12 21.32 -8.41
N PRO A 113 -1.23 21.00 -7.72
CA PRO A 113 -1.52 19.64 -7.29
C PRO A 113 -1.77 18.72 -8.50
N ILE A 114 -1.56 17.42 -8.31
CA ILE A 114 -1.92 16.41 -9.31
C ILE A 114 -3.45 16.36 -9.44
N GLU A 115 -3.94 16.40 -10.67
CA GLU A 115 -5.35 16.24 -10.99
C GLU A 115 -5.71 14.75 -11.09
N PHE A 116 -6.80 14.37 -10.44
CA PHE A 116 -7.32 13.01 -10.47
C PHE A 116 -8.46 12.93 -11.49
N PRO A 117 -8.45 11.92 -12.39
CA PRO A 117 -9.59 11.67 -13.26
C PRO A 117 -10.87 11.51 -12.41
N SER A 118 -11.99 12.05 -12.88
CA SER A 118 -13.29 11.86 -12.21
C SER A 118 -13.70 10.39 -12.30
N THR A 119 -13.50 9.63 -11.23
CA THR A 119 -13.78 8.18 -11.24
C THR A 119 -14.94 7.82 -10.33
N SER A 120 -15.97 7.21 -10.92
CA SER A 120 -17.05 6.51 -10.22
C SER A 120 -16.60 5.19 -9.59
N ASP A 121 -15.44 4.67 -9.98
CA ASP A 121 -15.05 3.27 -9.77
C ASP A 121 -13.96 3.05 -8.70
N ILE A 122 -13.45 4.10 -8.04
CA ILE A 122 -12.53 3.96 -6.90
C ILE A 122 -13.27 4.23 -5.59
N SER A 123 -12.97 3.44 -4.56
CA SER A 123 -13.54 3.67 -3.23
C SER A 123 -12.96 4.93 -2.60
N GLU A 124 -13.73 5.62 -1.76
CA GLU A 124 -13.26 6.82 -1.07
C GLU A 124 -11.97 6.57 -0.24
N PRO A 125 -11.80 5.46 0.49
CA PRO A 125 -10.53 5.17 1.15
C PRO A 125 -9.34 5.08 0.18
N CYS A 126 -9.54 4.53 -1.02
CA CYS A 126 -8.48 4.49 -2.03
C CYS A 126 -8.12 5.89 -2.53
N ALA A 127 -9.14 6.70 -2.85
CA ALA A 127 -8.97 8.08 -3.29
C ALA A 127 -8.29 8.94 -2.22
N ALA A 128 -8.71 8.80 -0.96
CA ALA A 128 -8.11 9.50 0.17
C ALA A 128 -6.63 9.16 0.35
N LEU A 129 -6.26 7.87 0.32
CA LEU A 129 -4.86 7.45 0.39
C LEU A 129 -4.04 8.10 -0.73
N LEU A 130 -4.53 8.02 -1.96
CA LEU A 130 -3.82 8.56 -3.12
C LEU A 130 -3.62 10.08 -3.00
N ARG A 131 -4.65 10.82 -2.57
CA ARG A 131 -4.57 12.27 -2.31
C ARG A 131 -3.51 12.59 -1.27
N ASP A 132 -3.43 11.83 -0.19
CA ASP A 132 -2.49 12.10 0.90
C ASP A 132 -1.03 11.69 0.58
N LEU A 133 -0.82 10.67 -0.25
CA LEU A 133 0.50 10.29 -0.76
C LEU A 133 1.06 11.32 -1.75
N LEU A 134 0.20 11.94 -2.56
CA LEU A 134 0.58 12.87 -3.64
C LEU A 134 0.53 14.35 -3.24
N LYS A 135 0.59 14.63 -1.93
CA LYS A 135 0.85 15.98 -1.44
C LYS A 135 2.30 16.38 -1.73
N ARG A 136 2.46 17.55 -2.35
CA ARG A 136 3.77 18.04 -2.80
C ARG A 136 4.66 18.43 -1.63
N ASN A 137 4.09 19.09 -0.61
CA ASN A 137 4.80 19.44 0.61
C ASN A 137 5.04 18.17 1.46
N PRO A 138 6.29 17.75 1.71
CA PRO A 138 6.58 16.53 2.47
C PRO A 138 6.07 16.56 3.91
N SER A 139 5.86 17.75 4.51
CA SER A 139 5.29 17.87 5.87
C SER A 139 3.78 17.66 5.92
N GLU A 140 3.08 17.85 4.80
CA GLU A 140 1.64 17.59 4.67
C GLU A 140 1.37 16.19 4.11
N ARG A 141 2.36 15.64 3.40
CA ARG A 141 2.34 14.27 2.88
C ARG A 141 2.26 13.29 4.02
N LEU A 142 1.48 12.24 3.78
CA LEU A 142 1.30 11.15 4.71
C LEU A 142 2.66 10.60 5.16
N ASN A 143 2.84 10.39 6.46
CA ASN A 143 4.03 9.75 7.00
C ASN A 143 3.87 8.22 7.07
N HIS A 144 4.94 7.48 7.37
CA HIS A 144 4.87 6.02 7.36
C HIS A 144 3.92 5.41 8.40
N GLU A 145 3.82 6.00 9.59
CA GLU A 145 2.90 5.52 10.62
C GLU A 145 1.45 5.66 10.14
N GLN A 146 1.10 6.84 9.63
CA GLN A 146 -0.21 7.11 9.03
C GLN A 146 -0.49 6.23 7.83
N PHE A 147 0.56 5.87 7.06
CA PHE A 147 0.44 5.01 5.87
C PHE A 147 0.01 3.61 6.25
N PHE A 148 0.71 3.03 7.22
CA PHE A 148 0.42 1.68 7.68
C PHE A 148 -0.87 1.59 8.49
N SER A 149 -1.37 2.71 9.05
CA SER A 149 -2.67 2.77 9.71
C SER A 149 -3.82 3.22 8.79
N HIS A 150 -3.56 3.51 7.52
CA HIS A 150 -4.58 4.06 6.63
C HIS A 150 -5.68 3.01 6.36
N PRO A 151 -6.99 3.35 6.38
CA PRO A 151 -8.08 2.36 6.22
C PRO A 151 -8.05 1.53 4.94
N PHE A 152 -7.43 2.06 3.88
CA PHE A 152 -7.21 1.32 2.63
C PHE A 152 -6.07 0.29 2.72
N ILE A 153 -5.14 0.49 3.66
CA ILE A 153 -3.99 -0.37 3.93
C ILE A 153 -4.39 -1.33 5.05
N ASP A 154 -5.12 -2.38 4.67
CA ASP A 154 -5.58 -3.42 5.59
C ASP A 154 -4.45 -4.41 5.92
N LEU A 155 -3.63 -4.07 6.91
CA LEU A 155 -2.54 -4.94 7.38
C LEU A 155 -3.03 -6.12 8.21
N ASP A 156 -4.14 -5.96 8.91
CA ASP A 156 -4.68 -6.97 9.83
C ASP A 156 -5.16 -8.20 9.05
N HIS A 157 -5.77 -7.98 7.90
CA HIS A 157 -6.28 -9.05 7.03
C HIS A 157 -5.34 -9.38 5.87
N LEU A 158 -4.04 -9.12 6.01
CA LEU A 158 -3.07 -9.59 5.02
C LEU A 158 -3.12 -11.12 4.91
N PRO A 159 -3.23 -11.69 3.68
CA PRO A 159 -3.18 -13.12 3.46
C PRO A 159 -1.90 -13.74 4.04
N SER A 160 -2.07 -14.62 5.03
CA SER A 160 -0.97 -15.27 5.74
C SER A 160 -1.34 -16.70 6.15
N ALA A 161 -0.35 -17.47 6.57
CA ALA A 161 -0.58 -18.82 7.11
C ALA A 161 -1.48 -18.82 8.36
N GLN A 162 -1.49 -17.72 9.11
CA GLN A 162 -2.28 -17.56 10.34
C GLN A 162 -3.72 -17.08 10.07
N SER A 163 -4.04 -16.66 8.84
CA SER A 163 -5.35 -16.08 8.53
C SER A 163 -6.50 -17.06 8.84
N MET A 164 -6.31 -18.36 8.64
CA MET A 164 -7.33 -19.37 8.94
C MET A 164 -7.53 -19.56 10.45
N ASP A 165 -6.44 -19.53 11.22
CA ASP A 165 -6.48 -19.68 12.68
C ASP A 165 -7.19 -18.48 13.31
N LYS A 166 -6.84 -17.26 12.88
CA LYS A 166 -7.52 -16.03 13.30
C LYS A 166 -9.01 -16.05 12.97
N ALA A 167 -9.38 -16.47 11.77
CA ALA A 167 -10.80 -16.59 11.39
C ALA A 167 -11.55 -17.54 12.34
N THR A 168 -10.95 -18.68 12.66
CA THR A 168 -11.53 -19.68 13.56
C THR A 168 -11.68 -19.16 14.98
N GLU A 169 -10.70 -18.41 15.49
CA GLU A 169 -10.77 -17.78 16.81
C GLU A 169 -11.95 -16.81 16.93
N TYR A 170 -12.10 -15.91 15.94
CA TYR A 170 -13.21 -14.95 15.92
C TYR A 170 -14.58 -15.65 15.81
N PHE A 171 -14.71 -16.65 14.94
CA PHE A 171 -15.95 -17.43 14.83
C PHE A 171 -16.24 -18.28 16.07
N GLY A 172 -15.22 -18.70 16.82
CA GLY A 172 -15.38 -19.38 18.10
C GLY A 172 -15.87 -18.45 19.21
N ARG A 173 -15.38 -17.21 19.24
CA ARG A 173 -15.75 -16.21 20.25
C ARG A 173 -17.15 -15.61 20.04
N ALA A 174 -17.60 -15.51 18.79
CA ALA A 174 -18.85 -14.82 18.47
C ALA A 174 -20.09 -15.43 19.16
N PRO A 175 -20.33 -16.76 19.14
CA PRO A 175 -21.47 -17.38 19.83
C PRO A 175 -21.45 -17.20 21.35
N GLU A 176 -20.27 -17.17 21.96
CA GLU A 176 -20.12 -16.92 23.41
C GLU A 176 -20.63 -15.51 23.76
N LEU A 177 -20.26 -14.51 22.95
CA LEU A 177 -20.72 -13.13 23.12
C LEU A 177 -22.23 -12.98 22.87
N GLU A 178 -22.79 -13.71 21.91
CA GLU A 178 -24.24 -13.77 21.68
C GLU A 178 -24.98 -14.32 22.90
N SER A 179 -24.47 -15.41 23.50
CA SER A 179 -25.05 -16.01 24.71
C SER A 179 -25.04 -15.07 25.91
N LEU A 180 -24.08 -14.14 25.96
CA LEU A 180 -23.95 -13.10 26.98
C LEU A 180 -24.77 -11.83 26.65
N GLY A 181 -25.51 -11.81 25.54
CA GLY A 181 -26.29 -10.64 25.08
C GLY A 181 -25.46 -9.50 24.49
N LYS A 182 -24.16 -9.70 24.25
CA LYS A 182 -23.22 -8.71 23.69
C LYS A 182 -23.26 -8.71 22.16
N LEU A 183 -24.41 -8.40 21.59
CA LEU A 183 -24.68 -8.59 20.16
C LEU A 183 -23.77 -7.76 19.23
N CYS A 184 -23.44 -6.52 19.59
CA CYS A 184 -22.52 -5.70 18.79
C CYS A 184 -21.10 -6.26 18.75
N GLU A 185 -20.61 -6.78 19.88
CA GLU A 185 -19.28 -7.40 19.96
C GLU A 185 -19.26 -8.72 19.17
N ALA A 186 -20.34 -9.51 19.24
CA ALA A 186 -20.50 -10.72 18.45
C ALA A 186 -20.52 -10.43 16.95
N TYR A 187 -21.29 -9.42 16.51
CA TYR A 187 -21.34 -8.99 15.12
C TYR A 187 -19.96 -8.61 14.58
N ASN A 188 -19.19 -7.82 15.35
CA ASN A 188 -17.82 -7.47 14.98
C ASN A 188 -16.93 -8.72 14.89
N CYS A 189 -17.08 -9.70 15.78
CA CYS A 189 -16.34 -10.96 15.67
C CYS A 189 -16.67 -11.72 14.38
N TYR A 190 -17.94 -11.78 13.97
CA TYR A 190 -18.30 -12.41 12.69
C TYR A 190 -17.68 -11.66 11.50
N LEU A 191 -17.69 -10.32 11.52
CA LEU A 191 -17.10 -9.50 10.47
C LEU A 191 -15.58 -9.73 10.35
N GLU A 192 -14.86 -9.69 11.47
CA GLU A 192 -13.42 -9.95 11.52
C GLU A 192 -13.09 -11.39 11.11
N GLY A 193 -13.89 -12.36 11.56
CA GLY A 193 -13.77 -13.75 11.13
C GLY A 193 -13.90 -13.91 9.62
N LEU A 194 -14.86 -13.20 9.00
CA LEU A 194 -15.05 -13.20 7.54
C LEU A 194 -13.89 -12.55 6.80
N ASN A 195 -13.39 -11.41 7.26
CA ASN A 195 -12.25 -10.74 6.66
C ASN A 195 -10.99 -11.64 6.69
N HIS A 196 -10.72 -12.30 7.83
CA HIS A 196 -9.64 -13.26 7.92
C HIS A 196 -9.87 -14.54 7.08
N LEU A 197 -11.12 -15.00 6.93
CA LEU A 197 -11.45 -16.12 6.07
C LEU A 197 -11.22 -15.79 4.59
N MET A 198 -11.55 -14.58 4.16
CA MET A 198 -11.20 -14.06 2.83
C MET A 198 -9.68 -14.00 2.64
N ALA A 199 -8.94 -13.51 3.65
CA ALA A 199 -7.49 -13.49 3.63
C ALA A 199 -6.90 -14.91 3.50
N ALA A 200 -7.44 -15.89 4.24
CA ALA A 200 -7.04 -17.30 4.16
C ALA A 200 -7.30 -17.89 2.77
N TYR A 201 -8.44 -17.55 2.14
CA TYR A 201 -8.74 -17.96 0.77
C TYR A 201 -7.72 -17.43 -0.24
N ASN A 202 -7.31 -16.17 -0.08
CA ASN A 202 -6.32 -15.52 -0.93
C ASN A 202 -4.90 -16.09 -0.72
N TYR A 203 -4.58 -16.51 0.51
CA TYR A 203 -3.30 -17.14 0.84
C TYR A 203 -3.20 -18.57 0.29
N GLU A 204 -4.29 -19.34 0.38
CA GLU A 204 -4.28 -20.78 0.06
C GLU A 204 -4.03 -21.05 -1.44
N GLN A 205 -3.04 -21.92 -1.69
CA GLN A 205 -2.62 -22.35 -3.02
C GLN A 205 -3.06 -23.78 -3.32
N VAL A 206 -3.32 -24.60 -2.30
CA VAL A 206 -3.74 -25.99 -2.46
C VAL A 206 -5.22 -26.05 -2.82
N GLY A 207 -5.53 -26.47 -4.05
CA GLY A 207 -6.89 -26.44 -4.60
C GLY A 207 -7.97 -27.09 -3.73
N LEU A 208 -7.66 -28.21 -3.07
CA LEU A 208 -8.61 -28.88 -2.18
C LEU A 208 -8.95 -28.03 -0.93
N LYS A 209 -7.93 -27.45 -0.29
CA LYS A 209 -8.11 -26.58 0.89
C LYS A 209 -8.83 -25.28 0.49
N LYS A 210 -8.44 -24.69 -0.65
CA LYS A 210 -9.08 -23.49 -1.21
C LYS A 210 -10.57 -23.72 -1.51
N SER A 211 -10.93 -24.89 -2.03
CA SER A 211 -12.33 -25.28 -2.26
C SER A 211 -13.14 -25.39 -0.96
N LYS A 212 -12.53 -25.91 0.12
CA LYS A 212 -13.18 -25.94 1.45
C LYS A 212 -13.43 -24.53 1.98
N ILE A 213 -12.43 -23.65 1.92
CA ILE A 213 -12.56 -22.25 2.35
C ILE A 213 -13.64 -21.53 1.52
N ARG A 214 -13.68 -21.76 0.21
CA ARG A 214 -14.72 -21.19 -0.67
C ARG A 214 -16.13 -21.62 -0.27
N LYS A 215 -16.32 -22.88 0.15
CA LYS A 215 -17.63 -23.35 0.65
C LYS A 215 -18.02 -22.66 1.94
N LEU A 216 -17.06 -22.43 2.85
CA LEU A 216 -17.29 -21.67 4.08
C LEU A 216 -17.69 -20.22 3.77
N LEU A 217 -16.97 -19.53 2.86
CA LEU A 217 -17.33 -18.17 2.46
C LEU A 217 -18.76 -18.08 1.92
N LYS A 218 -19.19 -19.03 1.08
CA LYS A 218 -20.58 -19.10 0.58
C LYS A 218 -21.64 -19.41 1.64
N TYR A 219 -21.24 -19.95 2.79
CA TYR A 219 -22.15 -20.23 3.88
C TYR A 219 -22.41 -18.98 4.72
N TYR A 220 -21.40 -18.12 4.85
CA TYR A 220 -21.47 -16.89 5.65
C TYR A 220 -21.77 -15.61 4.85
N CYS A 221 -21.68 -15.65 3.52
CA CYS A 221 -21.97 -14.54 2.59
C CYS A 221 -23.07 -14.92 1.59
#